data_AF-A0A448UY10-F1
#
_entry.id   AF-A0A448UY10-F1
#
_cell.length_a   1.000
_cell.length_b   1.000
_cell.length_c   1.000
_cell.angle_alpha   90.00
_cell.angle_beta   90.00
_cell.angle_gamma   90.00
#
_symmetry.space_group_name_H-M   'P 1'
#
loop_
_entity.id
_entity.type
_entity.pdbx_description
1 polymer ?
#
loop_
_entity_poly.entity_id
_entity_poly.type
_entity_poly.pdbx_seq_one_letter_code
_entity_poly.pdbx_strand_id
1 'polypeptide(L)'
;MLTTSVSRRGALGVLGLGSAAFLAACSSSNSNGNGGDSGTSASSTSTRSDYSGEAKIDKFDTSAGTYEPATRETPAKNVPKPIKPENMNENSVAGLYSSIAFIGAALQYALQTGDASLIKESGLSDEDKEDFITADFLKPIEEGKNWVEDPKVVITLVDAQPKQENGTYTWASTIKMTPGSFVVVDGKAQDAPAESPARKVTFKGTYSNNKWSITGSNDTSGSDSSASHDTQDS
;
A
#
# COMPACT_ATOMS: atom_id res chain seq x y z
N MET A 1 -19.18 24.71 -80.29
CA MET A 1 -19.72 23.44 -80.85
C MET A 1 -19.57 22.39 -79.75
N LEU A 2 -20.60 22.11 -78.94
CA LEU A 2 -21.67 21.09 -79.13
C LEU A 2 -21.07 19.72 -79.51
N THR A 3 -21.20 18.62 -78.74
CA THR A 3 -22.43 17.95 -78.21
C THR A 3 -22.01 16.96 -77.08
N THR A 4 -22.62 16.86 -75.88
CA THR A 4 -23.81 16.08 -75.41
C THR A 4 -23.83 14.59 -75.83
N SER A 5 -24.16 13.54 -75.05
CA SER A 5 -24.94 13.31 -73.80
C SER A 5 -24.78 11.81 -73.37
N VAL A 6 -24.62 11.46 -72.08
CA VAL A 6 -25.61 10.95 -71.06
C VAL A 6 -26.23 9.55 -71.26
N SER A 7 -26.08 8.67 -70.26
CA SER A 7 -27.16 7.89 -69.56
C SER A 7 -26.59 6.94 -68.51
N ARG A 8 -27.25 6.54 -67.40
CA ARG A 8 -28.43 6.95 -66.63
C ARG A 8 -28.52 5.98 -65.41
N ARG A 9 -29.27 6.40 -64.37
CA ARG A 9 -29.79 5.66 -63.19
C ARG A 9 -28.85 5.64 -61.98
N GLY A 10 -29.24 6.04 -60.77
CA GLY A 10 -30.48 6.58 -60.17
C GLY A 10 -30.18 6.62 -58.66
N ALA A 11 -30.23 7.79 -57.99
CA ALA A 11 -31.39 8.31 -57.24
C ALA A 11 -31.79 7.33 -56.10
N LEU A 12 -31.88 7.66 -54.82
CA LEU A 12 -32.36 8.82 -54.04
C LEU A 12 -31.77 8.63 -52.60
N GLY A 13 -31.56 9.57 -51.69
CA GLY A 13 -31.93 10.97 -51.52
C GLY A 13 -32.07 11.27 -50.01
N VAL A 14 -31.52 12.42 -49.57
CA VAL A 14 -32.13 13.40 -48.62
C VAL A 14 -32.21 12.99 -47.12
N LEU A 15 -31.39 13.55 -46.21
CA LEU A 15 -31.34 14.88 -45.53
C LEU A 15 -32.12 14.94 -44.19
N GLY A 16 -31.50 15.60 -43.20
CA GLY A 16 -32.11 16.16 -41.98
C GLY A 16 -31.10 16.18 -40.82
N LEU A 17 -30.35 17.25 -40.53
CA LEU A 17 -30.65 18.52 -39.82
C LEU A 17 -31.28 18.35 -38.42
N GLY A 18 -30.63 18.92 -37.40
CA GLY A 18 -31.35 19.64 -36.32
C GLY A 18 -31.10 19.22 -34.86
N SER A 19 -30.19 19.95 -34.21
CA SER A 19 -30.14 20.50 -32.84
C SER A 19 -30.95 19.94 -31.63
N ALA A 20 -30.20 19.88 -30.52
CA ALA A 20 -30.47 20.34 -29.14
C ALA A 20 -31.41 19.58 -28.17
N ALA A 21 -30.77 19.20 -27.04
CA ALA A 21 -31.18 19.15 -25.62
C ALA A 21 -32.59 18.67 -25.21
N PHE A 22 -32.68 17.80 -24.20
CA PHE A 22 -33.18 18.11 -22.85
C PHE A 22 -33.17 16.86 -21.94
N LEU A 23 -33.30 17.13 -20.64
CA LEU A 23 -33.09 16.32 -19.43
C LEU A 23 -34.22 15.32 -19.12
N ALA A 24 -33.94 14.46 -18.12
CA ALA A 24 -34.87 13.82 -17.20
C ALA A 24 -35.68 12.63 -17.76
N ALA A 25 -36.08 11.62 -16.99
CA ALA A 25 -35.79 11.17 -15.64
C ALA A 25 -36.36 9.74 -15.51
N CYS A 26 -35.86 9.03 -14.51
CA CYS A 26 -36.38 7.86 -13.80
C CYS A 26 -37.68 7.18 -14.27
N SER A 27 -37.59 5.86 -14.45
CA SER A 27 -38.64 4.88 -14.20
C SER A 27 -37.91 3.53 -14.01
N SER A 28 -38.18 2.64 -13.07
CA SER A 28 -39.18 2.52 -12.01
C SER A 28 -38.56 1.63 -10.94
N SER A 29 -38.89 1.87 -9.68
CA SER A 29 -38.66 0.91 -8.61
C SER A 29 -39.57 -0.32 -8.77
N ASN A 30 -39.05 -1.45 -8.26
CA ASN A 30 -39.72 -2.50 -7.49
C ASN A 30 -39.88 -3.91 -8.14
N SER A 31 -39.04 -4.81 -7.59
CA SER A 31 -39.24 -6.23 -7.21
C SER A 31 -39.95 -7.24 -8.13
N ASN A 32 -39.22 -8.29 -8.51
CA ASN A 32 -39.32 -9.63 -7.93
C ASN A 32 -38.38 -10.63 -8.64
N GLY A 33 -37.72 -11.49 -7.85
CA GLY A 33 -37.53 -12.89 -8.22
C GLY A 33 -36.30 -13.29 -9.05
N ASN A 34 -35.29 -13.77 -8.30
CA ASN A 34 -34.67 -15.08 -8.50
C ASN A 34 -33.59 -15.26 -9.60
N GLY A 35 -32.34 -15.35 -9.12
CA GLY A 35 -31.38 -16.37 -9.57
C GLY A 35 -30.50 -16.01 -10.76
N GLY A 36 -29.20 -15.85 -10.50
CA GLY A 36 -28.18 -15.79 -11.55
C GLY A 36 -26.97 -14.96 -11.14
N ASP A 37 -26.15 -15.53 -10.27
CA ASP A 37 -24.80 -15.06 -10.01
C ASP A 37 -23.99 -15.06 -11.32
N SER A 38 -23.62 -13.87 -11.79
CA SER A 38 -22.58 -13.61 -12.77
C SER A 38 -22.29 -12.10 -12.73
N GLY A 39 -21.92 -11.62 -11.56
CA GLY A 39 -21.33 -10.30 -11.40
C GLY A 39 -19.93 -10.32 -12.01
N THR A 40 -19.83 -10.16 -13.33
CA THR A 40 -18.59 -9.70 -13.94
C THR A 40 -18.33 -8.31 -13.36
N SER A 41 -17.54 -8.24 -12.29
CA SER A 41 -17.01 -6.97 -11.78
C SER A 41 -16.15 -6.39 -12.89
N ALA A 42 -16.78 -5.58 -13.74
CA ALA A 42 -16.08 -4.60 -14.53
C ALA A 42 -15.29 -3.76 -13.53
N SER A 43 -13.96 -3.92 -13.55
CA SER A 43 -13.02 -3.03 -12.87
C SER A 43 -13.25 -1.63 -13.41
N SER A 44 -14.21 -0.96 -12.79
CA SER A 44 -14.37 0.47 -12.85
C SER A 44 -13.17 0.99 -12.07
N THR A 45 -12.20 1.59 -12.76
CA THR A 45 -11.09 2.32 -12.13
C THR A 45 -11.68 3.52 -11.40
N SER A 46 -12.36 3.24 -10.28
CA SER A 46 -12.88 4.25 -9.38
C SER A 46 -11.65 4.84 -8.73
N THR A 47 -11.28 6.06 -9.12
CA THR A 47 -10.21 6.82 -8.49
C THR A 47 -10.53 6.92 -7.01
N ARG A 48 -9.86 6.08 -6.20
CA ARG A 48 -10.02 6.08 -4.75
C ARG A 48 -9.69 7.49 -4.24
N SER A 49 -10.67 8.13 -3.62
CA SER A 49 -10.52 9.47 -3.05
C SER A 49 -10.20 9.44 -1.55
N ASP A 50 -10.34 8.27 -0.92
CA ASP A 50 -10.06 8.07 0.49
C ASP A 50 -9.15 6.86 0.68
N TYR A 51 -7.91 7.12 1.07
CA TYR A 51 -6.87 6.13 1.34
C TYR A 51 -6.67 5.86 2.83
N SER A 52 -7.50 6.43 3.71
CA SER A 52 -7.43 6.15 5.15
C SER A 52 -7.67 4.67 5.45
N GLY A 53 -7.22 4.24 6.62
CA GLY A 53 -7.26 2.85 7.05
C GLY A 53 -6.00 2.07 6.69
N GLU A 54 -6.10 0.75 6.70
CA GLU A 54 -4.94 -0.11 6.56
C GLU A 54 -4.35 -0.09 5.14
N ALA A 55 -3.04 0.12 5.04
CA ALA A 55 -2.29 0.02 3.80
C ALA A 55 -1.94 -1.45 3.55
N LYS A 56 -2.50 -2.04 2.48
CA LYS A 56 -2.35 -3.46 2.14
C LYS A 56 -2.07 -3.66 0.67
N ILE A 57 -1.41 -4.78 0.36
CA ILE A 57 -1.31 -5.32 -0.99
C ILE A 57 -2.17 -6.58 -1.07
N ASP A 58 -2.68 -6.88 -2.27
CA ASP A 58 -3.58 -8.02 -2.48
C ASP A 58 -2.91 -9.18 -3.22
N LYS A 59 -1.73 -8.95 -3.81
CA LYS A 59 -1.05 -9.92 -4.67
C LYS A 59 0.20 -10.47 -4.00
N PHE A 60 0.27 -11.80 -3.91
CA PHE A 60 1.39 -12.55 -3.37
C PHE A 60 1.72 -13.71 -4.31
N ASP A 61 3.01 -14.03 -4.42
CA ASP A 61 3.51 -15.19 -5.13
C ASP A 61 3.61 -16.38 -4.15
N THR A 62 2.83 -17.43 -4.43
CA THR A 62 2.77 -18.67 -3.64
C THR A 62 3.48 -19.84 -4.33
N SER A 63 4.32 -19.57 -5.34
CA SER A 63 5.01 -20.60 -6.12
C SER A 63 6.03 -21.41 -5.32
N ALA A 64 6.46 -20.92 -4.14
CA ALA A 64 7.39 -21.60 -3.25
C ALA A 64 6.83 -22.91 -2.65
N GLY A 65 5.51 -23.13 -2.66
CA GLY A 65 4.86 -24.34 -2.14
C GLY A 65 3.72 -24.03 -1.19
N THR A 66 3.24 -25.07 -0.49
CA THR A 66 2.22 -24.87 0.56
C THR A 66 2.86 -24.19 1.77
N TYR A 67 2.28 -23.09 2.23
CA TYR A 67 2.73 -22.37 3.42
C TYR A 67 2.70 -23.28 4.65
N GLU A 68 3.83 -23.35 5.36
CA GLU A 68 3.97 -24.02 6.65
C GLU A 68 4.20 -22.94 7.72
N PRO A 69 3.29 -22.77 8.70
CA PRO A 69 3.50 -21.83 9.80
C PRO A 69 4.73 -22.16 10.64
N ALA A 70 5.29 -21.16 11.31
CA ALA A 70 6.36 -21.38 12.27
C ALA A 70 5.87 -22.22 13.47
N THR A 71 6.76 -23.02 14.03
CA THR A 71 6.55 -23.80 15.25
C THR A 71 7.59 -23.39 16.29
N ARG A 72 7.55 -23.98 17.49
CA ARG A 72 8.60 -23.70 18.51
C ARG A 72 9.95 -24.33 18.14
N GLU A 73 9.97 -25.21 17.13
CA GLU A 73 11.13 -25.99 16.72
C GLU A 73 11.63 -25.65 15.32
N THR A 74 10.77 -25.09 14.45
CA THR A 74 11.11 -24.74 13.07
C THR A 74 10.56 -23.38 12.65
N PRO A 75 11.29 -22.58 11.87
CA PRO A 75 10.76 -21.36 11.28
C PRO A 75 9.67 -21.68 10.24
N ALA A 76 8.91 -20.65 9.84
CA ALA A 76 7.93 -20.77 8.77
C ALA A 76 8.60 -21.15 7.45
N LYS A 77 7.89 -21.88 6.58
CA LYS A 77 8.37 -22.22 5.23
C LYS A 77 7.35 -21.82 4.18
N ASN A 78 7.85 -21.59 2.96
CA ASN A 78 7.05 -21.23 1.79
C ASN A 78 6.15 -20.01 2.07
N VAL A 79 6.70 -19.01 2.77
CA VAL A 79 6.00 -17.74 3.03
C VAL A 79 5.63 -17.10 1.68
N PRO A 80 4.35 -16.76 1.45
CA PRO A 80 3.95 -16.08 0.22
C PRO A 80 4.72 -14.77 0.03
N LYS A 81 5.36 -14.60 -1.13
CA LYS A 81 6.21 -13.43 -1.39
C LYS A 81 5.37 -12.26 -1.89
N PRO A 82 5.38 -11.09 -1.22
CA PRO A 82 4.72 -9.87 -1.71
C PRO A 82 5.05 -9.56 -3.18
N ILE A 83 4.02 -9.32 -4.00
CA ILE A 83 4.21 -8.85 -5.37
C ILE A 83 4.16 -7.33 -5.40
N LYS A 84 5.18 -6.72 -6.01
CA LYS A 84 5.29 -5.28 -6.24
C LYS A 84 4.04 -4.74 -6.96
N PRO A 85 3.29 -3.79 -6.38
CA PRO A 85 2.18 -3.15 -7.08
C PRO A 85 2.67 -2.37 -8.30
N GLU A 86 1.97 -2.50 -9.43
CA GLU A 86 2.36 -1.88 -10.70
C GLU A 86 2.45 -0.35 -10.60
N ASN A 87 1.52 0.26 -9.86
CA ASN A 87 1.42 1.71 -9.72
C ASN A 87 2.34 2.29 -8.63
N MET A 88 3.07 1.47 -7.85
CA MET A 88 3.81 1.98 -6.68
C MET A 88 4.93 2.97 -7.02
N ASN A 89 5.39 2.99 -8.27
CA ASN A 89 6.42 3.90 -8.75
C ASN A 89 5.83 5.13 -9.44
N GLU A 90 4.52 5.31 -9.48
CA GLU A 90 3.90 6.50 -10.10
C GLU A 90 3.96 7.71 -9.19
N ASN A 91 4.17 8.92 -9.75
CA ASN A 91 4.09 10.18 -9.02
C ASN A 91 2.63 10.58 -8.75
N SER A 92 1.95 9.80 -7.92
CA SER A 92 0.55 10.02 -7.56
C SER A 92 0.32 9.62 -6.11
N VAL A 93 -0.78 10.11 -5.51
CA VAL A 93 -1.17 9.66 -4.16
C VAL A 93 -1.43 8.15 -4.14
N ALA A 94 -2.02 7.60 -5.20
CA ALA A 94 -2.22 6.16 -5.35
C ALA A 94 -0.88 5.40 -5.37
N GLY A 95 0.13 5.94 -6.07
CA GLY A 95 1.47 5.38 -6.11
C GLY A 95 2.17 5.43 -4.75
N LEU A 96 2.07 6.55 -4.03
CA LEU A 96 2.58 6.68 -2.67
C LEU A 96 1.91 5.67 -1.72
N TYR A 97 0.58 5.55 -1.78
CA TYR A 97 -0.18 4.56 -1.01
C TYR A 97 0.33 3.14 -1.27
N SER A 98 0.41 2.74 -2.55
CA SER A 98 0.88 1.41 -2.94
C SER A 98 2.33 1.16 -2.50
N SER A 99 3.16 2.21 -2.50
CA SER A 99 4.54 2.13 -2.03
C SER A 99 4.61 1.90 -0.51
N ILE A 100 3.81 2.63 0.29
CA ILE A 100 3.71 2.42 1.75
C ILE A 100 3.15 1.03 2.07
N ALA A 101 2.12 0.58 1.34
CA ALA A 101 1.56 -0.76 1.50
C ALA A 101 2.60 -1.86 1.21
N PHE A 102 3.40 -1.69 0.16
CA PHE A 102 4.48 -2.61 -0.17
C PHE A 102 5.61 -2.59 0.89
N ILE A 103 5.93 -1.43 1.47
CA ILE A 103 6.89 -1.34 2.60
C ILE A 103 6.40 -2.19 3.77
N GLY A 104 5.12 -2.06 4.18
CA GLY A 104 4.55 -2.88 5.25
C GLY A 104 4.65 -4.38 4.97
N ALA A 105 4.28 -4.80 3.76
CA ALA A 105 4.36 -6.19 3.33
C ALA A 105 5.82 -6.71 3.26
N ALA A 106 6.76 -5.89 2.79
CA ALA A 106 8.17 -6.23 2.72
C ALA A 106 8.81 -6.37 4.11
N LEU A 107 8.47 -5.48 5.05
CA LEU A 107 8.91 -5.57 6.44
C LEU A 107 8.40 -6.84 7.10
N GLN A 108 7.12 -7.16 6.92
CA GLN A 108 6.55 -8.38 7.46
C GLN A 108 7.22 -9.63 6.87
N TYR A 109 7.41 -9.68 5.55
CA TYR A 109 8.07 -10.80 4.88
C TYR A 109 9.51 -10.99 5.38
N ALA A 110 10.27 -9.90 5.53
CA ALA A 110 11.63 -9.96 6.07
C ALA A 110 11.66 -10.45 7.53
N LEU A 111 10.70 -10.05 8.37
CA LEU A 111 10.59 -10.56 9.75
C LEU A 111 10.23 -12.05 9.80
N GLN A 112 9.53 -12.55 8.80
CA GLN A 112 9.06 -13.94 8.75
C GLN A 112 10.08 -14.89 8.11
N THR A 113 10.96 -14.38 7.26
CA THR A 113 11.89 -15.18 6.43
C THR A 113 13.37 -14.83 6.60
N GLY A 114 13.68 -13.65 7.13
CA GLY A 114 15.03 -13.06 7.09
C GLY A 114 15.43 -12.47 5.73
N ASP A 115 14.62 -12.64 4.68
CA ASP A 115 14.92 -12.14 3.33
C ASP A 115 14.52 -10.66 3.17
N ALA A 116 15.53 -9.78 3.17
CA ALA A 116 15.36 -8.34 2.95
C ALA A 116 15.38 -7.90 1.48
N SER A 117 15.28 -8.81 0.51
CA SER A 117 15.29 -8.44 -0.93
C SER A 117 14.17 -7.46 -1.27
N LEU A 118 12.97 -7.66 -0.70
CA LEU A 118 11.84 -6.76 -0.93
C LEU A 118 12.01 -5.39 -0.26
N ILE A 119 12.78 -5.31 0.82
CA ILE A 119 13.13 -4.03 1.45
C ILE A 119 13.99 -3.21 0.49
N LYS A 120 14.96 -3.83 -0.18
CA LYS A 120 15.82 -3.17 -1.18
C LYS A 120 15.01 -2.62 -2.36
N GLU A 121 14.00 -3.36 -2.80
CA GLU A 121 13.09 -3.00 -3.90
C GLU A 121 12.01 -1.96 -3.51
N SER A 122 11.81 -1.74 -2.21
CA SER A 122 10.77 -0.85 -1.69
C SER A 122 11.06 0.64 -1.95
N GLY A 123 10.05 1.47 -1.69
CA GLY A 123 10.17 2.93 -1.75
C GLY A 123 10.82 3.58 -0.52
N LEU A 124 11.34 2.81 0.44
CA LEU A 124 12.07 3.38 1.58
C LEU A 124 13.29 4.20 1.09
N SER A 125 13.67 5.18 1.91
CA SER A 125 14.93 5.89 1.74
C SER A 125 16.11 4.90 1.78
N ASP A 126 17.21 5.24 1.13
CA ASP A 126 18.38 4.34 1.12
C ASP A 126 18.97 4.22 2.55
N GLU A 127 18.88 5.26 3.37
CA GLU A 127 19.26 5.23 4.80
C GLU A 127 18.38 4.25 5.60
N ASP A 128 17.05 4.38 5.52
CA ASP A 128 16.11 3.51 6.24
C ASP A 128 16.25 2.03 5.81
N LYS A 129 16.62 1.79 4.54
CA LYS A 129 16.91 0.44 4.03
C LYS A 129 18.16 -0.13 4.67
N GLU A 130 19.26 0.63 4.68
CA GLU A 130 20.52 0.18 5.27
C GLU A 130 20.37 -0.03 6.78
N ASP A 131 19.67 0.87 7.48
CA ASP A 131 19.35 0.72 8.91
C ASP A 131 18.59 -0.58 9.18
N PHE A 132 17.61 -0.92 8.35
CA PHE A 132 16.87 -2.18 8.50
C PHE A 132 17.74 -3.40 8.18
N ILE A 133 18.48 -3.37 7.07
CA ILE A 133 19.28 -4.51 6.59
C ILE A 133 20.45 -4.82 7.54
N THR A 134 21.00 -3.79 8.18
CA THR A 134 22.12 -3.93 9.12
C THR A 134 21.66 -4.14 10.56
N ALA A 135 20.35 -4.10 10.83
CA ALA A 135 19.82 -4.28 12.17
C ALA A 135 20.16 -5.67 12.73
N ASP A 136 20.62 -5.70 14.00
CA ASP A 136 21.11 -6.90 14.67
C ASP A 136 20.09 -8.06 14.74
N PHE A 137 18.79 -7.75 14.60
CA PHE A 137 17.74 -8.78 14.64
C PHE A 137 17.63 -9.58 13.34
N LEU A 138 18.02 -9.02 12.18
CA LEU A 138 17.70 -9.62 10.88
C LEU A 138 18.58 -10.84 10.59
N LYS A 139 19.89 -10.72 10.85
CA LYS A 139 20.86 -11.78 10.55
C LYS A 139 20.55 -13.10 11.28
N PRO A 140 20.21 -13.13 12.58
CA PRO A 140 19.76 -14.37 13.23
C PRO A 140 18.50 -14.99 12.61
N ILE A 141 17.60 -14.21 12.01
CA ILE A 141 16.42 -14.72 11.32
C ILE A 141 16.82 -15.34 9.98
N GLU A 142 17.68 -14.66 9.21
CA GLU A 142 18.25 -15.17 7.96
C GLU A 142 18.98 -16.51 8.18
N GLU A 143 19.73 -16.63 9.27
CA GLU A 143 20.45 -17.86 9.65
C GLU A 143 19.53 -18.95 10.23
N GLY A 144 18.23 -18.68 10.39
CA GLY A 144 17.25 -19.59 10.98
C GLY A 144 17.45 -19.88 12.47
N LYS A 145 18.22 -19.04 13.17
CA LYS A 145 18.44 -19.12 14.63
C LYS A 145 17.31 -18.49 15.42
N ASN A 146 16.71 -17.44 14.86
CA ASN A 146 15.59 -16.73 15.43
C ASN A 146 14.40 -16.76 14.47
N TRP A 147 13.19 -16.81 15.00
CA TRP A 147 11.98 -16.56 14.21
C TRP A 147 10.83 -16.14 15.11
N VAL A 148 9.87 -15.49 14.47
CA VAL A 148 8.64 -14.99 15.09
C VAL A 148 7.49 -15.83 14.54
N GLU A 149 6.56 -16.25 15.41
CA GLU A 149 5.48 -17.17 15.00
C GLU A 149 4.65 -16.62 13.83
N ASP A 150 4.07 -15.45 14.03
CA ASP A 150 3.18 -14.79 13.08
C ASP A 150 3.38 -13.28 13.17
N PRO A 151 4.53 -12.76 12.70
CA PRO A 151 4.79 -11.33 12.70
C PRO A 151 3.75 -10.62 11.84
N LYS A 152 3.07 -9.60 12.39
CA LYS A 152 2.21 -8.71 11.62
C LYS A 152 2.73 -7.30 11.67
N VAL A 153 2.78 -6.64 10.51
CA VAL A 153 3.12 -5.23 10.38
C VAL A 153 1.92 -4.50 9.79
N VAL A 154 1.16 -3.82 10.65
CA VAL A 154 -0.06 -3.10 10.29
C VAL A 154 0.25 -1.62 10.21
N ILE A 155 0.27 -1.07 9.00
CA ILE A 155 0.36 0.37 8.74
C ILE A 155 -1.05 0.90 8.49
N THR A 156 -1.50 1.84 9.31
CA THR A 156 -2.82 2.50 9.16
C THR A 156 -2.62 3.97 8.84
N LEU A 157 -3.12 4.43 7.71
CA LEU A 157 -3.12 5.82 7.29
C LEU A 157 -4.28 6.54 7.97
N VAL A 158 -3.99 7.65 8.65
CA VAL A 158 -4.97 8.39 9.46
C VAL A 158 -5.89 9.22 8.58
N ASP A 159 -5.30 9.97 7.65
CA ASP A 159 -6.02 10.88 6.76
C ASP A 159 -6.35 10.23 5.41
N ALA A 160 -7.46 10.65 4.80
CA ALA A 160 -7.90 10.17 3.49
C ALA A 160 -6.90 10.45 2.35
N GLN A 161 -6.09 11.52 2.49
CA GLN A 161 -5.10 11.97 1.53
C GLN A 161 -3.87 12.48 2.31
N PRO A 162 -2.65 12.38 1.76
CA PRO A 162 -1.48 13.01 2.33
C PRO A 162 -1.58 14.54 2.19
N LYS A 163 -0.88 15.26 3.07
CA LYS A 163 -0.64 16.69 2.88
C LYS A 163 0.52 16.88 1.91
N GLN A 164 0.42 17.86 1.02
CA GLN A 164 1.45 18.13 0.03
C GLN A 164 1.96 19.57 0.16
N GLU A 165 3.27 19.73 0.30
CA GLU A 165 3.93 21.03 0.37
C GLU A 165 5.29 20.94 -0.33
N ASN A 166 5.57 21.86 -1.26
CA ASN A 166 6.86 21.96 -1.96
C ASN A 166 7.36 20.62 -2.56
N GLY A 167 6.47 19.81 -3.13
CA GLY A 167 6.81 18.52 -3.73
C GLY A 167 7.06 17.38 -2.72
N THR A 168 6.86 17.64 -1.43
CA THR A 168 6.90 16.64 -0.35
C THR A 168 5.49 16.24 0.03
N TYR A 169 5.27 14.93 0.18
CA TYR A 169 4.04 14.37 0.73
C TYR A 169 4.27 13.95 2.18
N THR A 170 3.35 14.31 3.07
CA THR A 170 3.37 13.89 4.47
C THR A 170 2.07 13.19 4.83
N TRP A 171 2.17 12.02 5.48
CA TRP A 171 1.02 11.19 5.78
C TRP A 171 1.09 10.68 7.22
N ALA A 172 0.23 11.24 8.08
CA ALA A 172 0.07 10.77 9.45
C ALA A 172 -0.45 9.33 9.44
N SER A 173 0.23 8.47 10.20
CA SER A 173 0.00 7.03 10.21
C SER A 173 0.21 6.44 11.60
N THR A 174 -0.26 5.21 11.79
CA THR A 174 0.12 4.39 12.93
C THR A 174 0.71 3.07 12.46
N ILE A 175 1.73 2.58 13.15
CA ILE A 175 2.33 1.28 12.90
C ILE A 175 2.13 0.40 14.13
N LYS A 176 1.48 -0.75 13.95
CA LYS A 176 1.40 -1.81 14.97
C LYS A 176 2.18 -3.03 14.51
N MET A 177 3.04 -3.54 15.37
CA MET A 177 3.81 -4.77 15.16
C MET A 177 3.44 -5.78 16.23
N THR A 178 3.08 -7.00 15.82
CA THR A 178 2.75 -8.09 16.76
C THR A 178 3.53 -9.35 16.40
N PRO A 179 4.10 -10.08 17.37
CA PRO A 179 4.90 -11.28 17.10
C PRO A 179 4.10 -12.59 16.99
N GLY A 180 2.81 -12.58 17.34
CA GLY A 180 2.05 -13.81 17.60
C GLY A 180 2.18 -14.23 19.07
N SER A 181 2.10 -15.53 19.34
CA SER A 181 2.05 -16.12 20.67
C SER A 181 3.42 -16.50 21.22
N PHE A 182 4.41 -16.77 20.36
CA PHE A 182 5.77 -17.09 20.78
C PHE A 182 6.82 -16.52 19.82
N VAL A 183 8.06 -16.45 20.33
CA VAL A 183 9.26 -16.19 19.54
C VAL A 183 10.32 -17.24 19.86
N VAL A 184 11.21 -17.50 18.92
CA VAL A 184 12.40 -18.32 19.13
C VAL A 184 13.62 -17.42 19.01
N VAL A 185 14.47 -17.45 20.04
CA VAL A 185 15.71 -16.66 20.10
C VAL A 185 16.85 -17.61 20.45
N ASP A 186 17.88 -17.65 19.60
CA ASP A 186 19.01 -18.57 19.70
C ASP A 186 18.56 -20.04 19.89
N GLY A 187 17.55 -20.45 19.12
CA GLY A 187 16.96 -21.80 19.16
C GLY A 187 16.12 -22.11 20.40
N LYS A 188 15.85 -21.13 21.27
CA LYS A 188 15.00 -21.32 22.46
C LYS A 188 13.65 -20.64 22.28
N ALA A 189 12.59 -21.44 22.32
CA ALA A 189 11.23 -20.92 22.29
C ALA A 189 10.85 -20.30 23.64
N GLN A 190 10.19 -19.15 23.57
CA GLN A 190 9.63 -18.43 24.70
C GLN A 190 8.32 -17.77 24.29
N ASP A 191 7.43 -17.55 25.25
CA ASP A 191 6.18 -16.84 24.98
C ASP A 191 6.49 -15.41 24.52
N ALA A 192 5.65 -14.91 23.63
CA ALA A 192 5.79 -13.58 23.08
C ALA A 192 5.64 -12.53 24.18
N PRO A 193 6.38 -11.41 24.10
CA PRO A 193 6.15 -10.29 25.00
C PRO A 193 4.74 -9.74 24.81
N ALA A 194 4.22 -9.06 25.83
CA ALA A 194 2.95 -8.35 25.74
C ALA A 194 2.95 -7.39 24.55
N GLU A 195 1.82 -7.31 23.84
CA GLU A 195 1.71 -6.43 22.68
C GLU A 195 1.93 -4.96 23.08
N SER A 196 2.73 -4.27 22.28
CA SER A 196 2.90 -2.83 22.40
C SER A 196 1.76 -2.08 21.69
N PRO A 197 1.39 -0.88 22.16
CA PRO A 197 0.43 -0.04 21.45
C PRO A 197 0.97 0.36 20.07
N ALA A 198 0.07 0.70 19.15
CA ALA A 198 0.45 1.25 17.86
C ALA A 198 1.23 2.56 18.04
N ARG A 199 2.36 2.69 17.33
CA ARG A 199 3.19 3.90 17.34
C ARG A 199 2.67 4.88 16.30
N LYS A 200 2.64 6.17 16.63
CA LYS A 200 2.36 7.23 15.66
C LYS A 200 3.62 7.51 14.84
N VAL A 201 3.47 7.51 13.53
CA VAL A 201 4.55 7.73 12.57
C VAL A 201 4.02 8.65 11.48
N THR A 202 4.80 9.65 11.10
CA THR A 202 4.54 10.42 9.89
C THR A 202 5.44 9.88 8.78
N PHE A 203 4.82 9.38 7.71
CA PHE A 203 5.56 9.06 6.49
C PHE A 203 5.81 10.34 5.70
N LYS A 204 7.05 10.53 5.24
CA LYS A 204 7.43 11.62 4.35
C LYS A 204 7.92 11.03 3.04
N GLY A 205 7.21 11.33 1.95
CA GLY A 205 7.54 10.88 0.60
C GLY A 205 8.05 12.02 -0.28
N THR A 206 9.15 11.80 -0.99
CA THR A 206 9.61 12.65 -2.09
C THR A 206 9.73 11.83 -3.36
N TYR A 207 9.49 12.45 -4.51
CA TYR A 207 9.50 11.74 -5.80
C TYR A 207 10.55 12.31 -6.73
N SER A 208 11.44 11.45 -7.24
CA SER A 208 12.43 11.81 -8.25
C SER A 208 12.84 10.58 -9.06
N ASN A 209 13.27 10.76 -10.31
CA ASN A 209 13.79 9.68 -11.16
C ASN A 209 12.89 8.43 -11.21
N ASN A 210 11.57 8.65 -11.32
CA ASN A 210 10.54 7.60 -11.32
C ASN A 210 10.54 6.69 -10.08
N LYS A 211 11.01 7.19 -8.93
CA LYS A 211 11.12 6.44 -7.68
C LYS A 211 10.69 7.32 -6.49
N TRP A 212 9.97 6.71 -5.56
CA TRP A 212 9.72 7.30 -4.25
C TRP A 212 10.94 7.12 -3.33
N SER A 213 11.23 8.13 -2.53
CA SER A 213 12.05 8.03 -1.33
C SER A 213 11.18 8.38 -0.13
N ILE A 214 10.91 7.38 0.70
CA ILE A 214 9.97 7.44 1.83
C ILE A 214 10.75 7.23 3.12
N THR A 215 10.63 8.17 4.06
CA THR A 215 11.11 8.00 5.44
C THR A 215 9.93 7.92 6.40
N GLY A 216 10.12 7.21 7.53
CA GLY A 216 9.17 7.17 8.64
C GLY A 216 9.75 7.81 9.90
N SER A 217 9.19 8.93 10.35
CA SER A 217 9.58 9.55 11.63
C SER A 217 8.53 9.31 12.70
N ASN A 218 8.95 8.84 13.88
CA ASN A 218 8.05 8.79 15.03
C ASN A 218 7.60 10.22 15.36
N ASP A 219 6.30 10.39 15.59
CA ASP A 219 5.80 11.65 16.12
C ASP A 219 6.25 11.72 17.58
N THR A 220 7.25 12.55 17.87
CA THR A 220 7.62 12.86 19.25
C THR A 220 6.39 13.45 19.93
N SER A 221 5.75 12.68 20.82
CA SER A 221 4.82 13.25 21.78
C SER A 221 5.58 14.36 22.50
N GLY A 222 5.08 15.59 22.43
CA GLY A 222 5.77 16.80 22.84
C GLY A 222 6.52 16.61 24.16
N SER A 223 7.84 16.77 24.11
CA SER A 223 8.57 17.21 25.28
C SER A 223 8.05 18.61 25.55
N ASP A 224 7.23 18.76 26.59
CA ASP A 224 6.90 20.07 27.13
C ASP A 224 8.21 20.84 27.29
N SER A 225 8.36 21.89 26.49
CA SER A 225 9.38 22.90 26.67
C SER A 225 9.14 23.54 28.02
N SER A 226 9.75 22.95 29.06
CA SER A 226 9.98 23.62 30.33
C SER A 226 10.98 24.73 30.03
N ALA A 227 10.45 25.87 29.62
CA ALA A 227 11.13 27.15 29.72
C ALA A 227 11.48 27.36 31.19
N SER A 228 12.71 27.03 31.58
CA SER A 228 13.30 27.59 32.78
C SER A 228 13.53 29.07 32.51
N HIS A 229 12.56 29.86 32.94
CA HIS A 229 12.65 31.31 32.99
C HIS A 229 13.79 31.66 33.95
N ASP A 230 14.86 32.22 33.41
CA ASP A 230 15.80 33.02 34.19
C ASP A 230 15.02 34.14 34.89
N THR A 231 15.17 34.23 36.20
CA THR A 231 15.08 35.49 36.92
C THR A 231 16.31 35.57 37.82
N GLN A 232 17.29 36.33 37.33
CA GLN A 232 18.25 37.05 38.15
C GLN A 232 17.54 38.01 39.10
N ASP A 233 18.30 38.42 40.12
CA ASP A 233 18.16 39.59 41.01
C ASP A 233 17.48 39.28 42.36
N SER A 234 18.08 39.50 43.54
CA SER A 234 19.25 40.30 43.97
C SER A 234 20.00 39.62 45.11
#